data_AF-A0A183AAZ1-F1
#
_entry.id   AF-A0A183AAZ1-F1
#
_cell.length_a   1.000
_cell.length_b   1.000
_cell.length_c   1.000
_cell.angle_alpha   90.00
_cell.angle_beta   90.00
_cell.angle_gamma   90.00
#
_symmetry.space_group_name_H-M   'P 1'
#
loop_
_entity.id
_entity.type
_entity.pdbx_description
1 polymer ?
#
loop_
_entity_poly.entity_id
_entity_poly.type
_entity_poly.pdbx_seq_one_letter_code
_entity_poly.pdbx_strand_id
1 'polypeptide(L)'
;MHGGRGPVPNATVHVEFVSANPRNDVRLNDTYLTVEYLDETTNQWIVRFTDADWETKFHWTRVGALQFILGQSKAMISWQVRRLDGTCEPGHYRIRHFGAAKPLFRSTLEPFEGLSREFLVTCGN
;
A
#
# COMPACT_ATOMS: atom_id res chain seq x y z
N MET A 1 -19.80 9.00 0.70
CA MET A 1 -19.80 8.78 2.17
C MET A 1 -20.08 7.31 2.43
N HIS A 2 -19.11 6.53 2.90
CA HIS A 2 -19.34 5.21 3.48
C HIS A 2 -18.30 4.98 4.59
N GLY A 3 -18.75 5.16 5.83
CA GLY A 3 -18.06 4.71 7.04
C GLY A 3 -18.12 3.18 7.09
N GLY A 4 -16.96 2.54 7.17
CA GLY A 4 -16.83 1.10 7.25
C GLY A 4 -16.14 0.75 8.57
N ARG A 5 -16.81 -0.11 9.34
CA ARG A 5 -16.35 -0.76 10.56
C ARG A 5 -14.87 -1.14 10.47
N GLY A 6 -14.10 -0.80 11.52
CA GLY A 6 -12.69 -1.17 11.64
C GLY A 6 -12.49 -2.69 11.59
N PRO A 7 -11.29 -3.16 11.19
CA PRO A 7 -11.06 -4.57 10.91
C PRO A 7 -11.04 -5.43 12.20
N VAL A 8 -11.70 -6.60 12.16
CA VAL A 8 -11.88 -7.59 13.27
C VAL A 8 -10.66 -8.56 13.38
N PRO A 9 -10.47 -9.34 14.46
CA PRO A 9 -9.23 -10.10 14.69
C PRO A 9 -8.99 -11.14 13.59
N ASN A 10 -7.80 -11.11 12.99
CA ASN A 10 -7.37 -11.74 11.71
C ASN A 10 -7.68 -10.96 10.44
N ALA A 11 -8.08 -9.69 10.54
CA ALA A 11 -8.36 -8.90 9.36
C ALA A 11 -7.10 -8.54 8.59
N THR A 12 -7.24 -8.68 7.27
CA THR A 12 -6.32 -8.15 6.28
C THR A 12 -6.91 -6.87 5.72
N VAL A 13 -6.15 -5.79 5.73
CA VAL A 13 -6.49 -4.54 5.05
C VAL A 13 -6.09 -4.67 3.60
N HIS A 14 -6.98 -4.31 2.68
CA HIS A 14 -6.72 -4.28 1.24
C HIS A 14 -6.88 -2.86 0.71
N VAL A 15 -5.89 -2.40 -0.05
CA VAL A 15 -5.95 -1.13 -0.79
C VAL A 15 -5.53 -1.35 -2.24
N GLU A 16 -6.19 -0.67 -3.15
CA GLU A 16 -5.86 -0.70 -4.58
C GLU A 16 -5.44 0.68 -5.05
N PHE A 17 -4.38 0.72 -5.86
CA PHE A 17 -3.91 1.91 -6.54
C PHE A 17 -3.86 1.67 -8.05
N VAL A 18 -4.17 2.70 -8.84
CA VAL A 18 -3.71 2.73 -10.24
C VAL A 18 -2.19 2.85 -10.18
N SER A 19 -1.50 2.00 -10.93
CA SER A 19 -0.06 1.88 -10.88
C SER A 19 0.54 1.66 -12.27
N ALA A 20 1.86 1.66 -12.34
CA ALA A 20 2.65 1.32 -13.52
C ALA A 20 3.24 -0.09 -13.37
N ASN A 21 3.82 -0.62 -14.45
CA ASN A 21 4.49 -1.92 -14.41
C ASN A 21 5.71 -1.86 -13.47
N PRO A 22 5.81 -2.71 -12.43
CA PRO A 22 6.92 -2.69 -11.48
C PRO A 22 8.27 -3.03 -12.14
N ARG A 23 8.29 -3.60 -13.34
CA ARG A 23 9.54 -3.78 -14.11
C ARG A 23 10.15 -2.47 -14.61
N ASN A 24 9.40 -1.37 -14.60
CA ASN A 24 9.95 -0.06 -14.95
C ASN A 24 11.03 0.35 -13.94
N ASP A 25 10.78 0.12 -12.65
CA ASP A 25 11.69 0.44 -11.57
C ASP A 25 11.63 -0.69 -10.54
N VAL A 26 12.72 -1.45 -10.43
CA VAL A 26 12.85 -2.59 -9.51
C VAL A 26 13.00 -2.18 -8.04
N ARG A 27 13.14 -0.88 -7.77
CA ARG A 27 13.25 -0.30 -6.41
C ARG A 27 14.28 -1.00 -5.53
N LEU A 28 15.49 -1.22 -6.07
CA LEU A 28 16.57 -1.89 -5.33
C LEU A 28 16.95 -1.09 -4.07
N ASN A 29 16.95 -1.76 -2.91
CA ASN A 29 17.16 -1.16 -1.59
C ASN A 29 16.11 -0.09 -1.20
N ASP A 30 14.93 -0.16 -1.81
CA ASP A 30 13.78 0.70 -1.52
C ASP A 30 12.50 -0.18 -1.45
N THR A 31 11.32 0.42 -1.32
CA THR A 31 10.04 -0.28 -1.16
C THR A 31 8.99 0.16 -2.17
N TYR A 32 8.09 -0.74 -2.55
CA TYR A 32 6.87 -0.47 -3.30
C TYR A 32 5.71 -0.01 -2.40
N LEU A 33 5.80 -0.21 -1.08
CA LEU A 33 4.75 0.19 -0.13
C LEU A 33 5.28 0.51 1.27
N THR A 34 4.56 1.36 1.99
CA THR A 34 4.69 1.49 3.45
C THR A 34 3.32 1.40 4.11
N VAL A 35 3.27 0.73 5.25
CA VAL A 35 2.20 0.88 6.23
C VAL A 35 2.70 1.85 7.28
N GLU A 36 2.02 2.98 7.41
CA GLU A 36 2.40 4.08 8.28
C GLU A 36 1.43 4.19 9.45
N TYR A 37 1.96 4.41 10.65
CA TYR A 37 1.22 4.62 11.90
C TYR A 37 1.36 6.08 12.34
N LEU A 38 0.27 6.68 12.79
CA LEU A 38 0.29 8.03 13.34
C LEU A 38 0.74 7.99 14.82
N ASP A 39 1.90 8.56 15.11
CA ASP A 39 2.28 8.90 16.48
C ASP A 39 1.49 10.14 16.92
N GLU A 40 0.51 9.95 17.78
CA GLU A 40 -0.37 11.01 18.30
C GLU A 40 0.38 12.00 19.20
N THR A 41 1.53 11.63 19.77
CA THR A 41 2.33 12.52 20.63
C THR A 41 3.05 13.58 19.81
N THR A 42 3.61 13.17 18.66
CA THR A 42 4.40 14.04 17.77
C THR A 42 3.59 14.52 16.56
N ASN A 43 2.42 13.94 16.32
CA ASN A 43 1.59 14.10 15.12
C ASN A 43 2.35 13.77 13.82
N GLN A 44 3.19 12.74 13.86
CA GLN A 44 4.02 12.29 12.73
C GLN A 44 3.65 10.87 12.29
N TRP A 45 3.80 10.61 10.99
CA TRP A 45 3.60 9.28 10.41
C TRP A 45 4.91 8.49 10.43
N ILE A 46 4.90 7.34 11.09
CA ILE A 46 6.05 6.46 11.25
C ILE A 46 5.84 5.20 10.41
N VAL A 47 6.83 4.81 9.63
CA VAL A 47 6.79 3.55 8.87
C VAL A 47 6.85 2.38 9.85
N ARG A 48 5.81 1.54 9.83
CA ARG A 48 5.73 0.31 10.64
C ARG A 48 6.00 -0.95 9.86
N PHE A 49 5.64 -0.97 8.58
CA PHE A 49 5.90 -2.09 7.69
C PHE A 49 6.23 -1.62 6.28
N THR A 50 7.04 -2.40 5.57
CA THR A 50 7.36 -2.25 4.15
C THR A 50 7.00 -3.53 3.39
N ASP A 51 7.32 -3.63 2.10
CA ASP A 51 7.18 -4.86 1.32
C ASP A 51 8.19 -5.97 1.68
N ALA A 52 9.15 -5.69 2.57
CA ALA A 52 10.08 -6.66 3.13
C ALA A 52 9.49 -7.43 4.32
N ASP A 53 8.40 -6.92 4.93
CA ASP A 53 7.76 -7.55 6.08
C ASP A 53 6.79 -8.67 5.66
N TRP A 54 6.68 -9.72 6.50
CA TRP A 54 5.85 -10.87 6.19
C TRP A 54 4.35 -10.53 6.12
N GLU A 55 3.93 -9.56 6.94
CA GLU A 55 2.55 -9.12 7.08
C GLU A 55 2.03 -8.41 5.82
N THR A 56 2.91 -7.92 4.95
CA THR A 56 2.50 -7.19 3.75
C THR A 56 2.65 -8.05 2.49
N LYS A 57 1.82 -7.75 1.49
CA LYS A 57 1.97 -8.29 0.13
C LYS A 57 1.72 -7.18 -0.87
N PHE A 58 2.56 -7.16 -1.89
CA PHE A 58 2.39 -6.36 -3.09
C PHE A 58 2.00 -7.26 -4.26
N HIS A 59 0.86 -7.02 -4.88
CA HIS A 59 0.41 -7.73 -6.06
C HIS A 59 0.11 -6.76 -7.20
N TRP A 60 0.84 -6.89 -8.30
CA TRP A 60 0.59 -6.13 -9.50
C TRP A 60 -0.21 -6.94 -10.52
N THR A 61 -1.24 -6.32 -11.09
CA THR A 61 -2.08 -6.97 -12.11
C THR A 61 -2.27 -6.06 -13.31
N ARG A 62 -2.17 -6.65 -14.51
CA ARG A 62 -2.64 -6.02 -15.75
C ARG A 62 -4.16 -5.98 -15.71
N VAL A 63 -4.75 -4.80 -15.80
CA VAL A 63 -6.18 -4.68 -16.11
C VAL A 63 -6.40 -5.04 -17.59
N GLY A 64 -7.63 -5.40 -17.95
CA GLY A 64 -7.96 -6.06 -19.22
C GLY A 64 -7.42 -5.34 -20.48
N ALA A 65 -7.42 -6.03 -21.63
CA ALA A 65 -6.73 -5.60 -22.86
C ALA A 65 -6.98 -4.12 -23.24
N LEU A 66 -8.21 -3.63 -23.11
CA LEU A 66 -8.56 -2.23 -23.40
C LEU A 66 -7.90 -1.23 -22.42
N GLN A 67 -7.89 -1.54 -21.12
CA GLN A 67 -7.28 -0.67 -20.10
C GLN A 67 -5.76 -0.72 -20.13
N PHE A 68 -5.18 -1.86 -20.54
CA PHE A 68 -3.75 -1.97 -20.81
C PHE A 68 -3.31 -1.09 -22.00
N ILE A 69 -4.09 -1.06 -23.09
CA ILE A 69 -3.83 -0.15 -24.24
C ILE A 69 -3.86 1.32 -23.79
N LEU A 70 -4.68 1.65 -22.78
CA LEU A 70 -4.74 2.97 -22.16
C LEU A 70 -3.65 3.20 -21.09
N GLY A 71 -2.71 2.27 -20.92
CA GLY A 71 -1.59 2.39 -19.97
C GLY A 71 -1.98 2.22 -18.50
N GLN A 72 -3.16 1.71 -18.21
CA GLN A 72 -3.63 1.51 -16.83
C GLN A 72 -3.22 0.11 -16.33
N SER A 73 -2.67 0.04 -15.12
CA SER A 73 -2.46 -1.19 -14.37
C SER A 73 -2.81 -0.96 -12.90
N LYS A 74 -2.95 -2.02 -12.11
CA LYS A 74 -3.31 -1.91 -10.69
C LYS A 74 -2.23 -2.53 -9.81
N ALA A 75 -1.99 -1.88 -8.68
CA ALA A 75 -1.28 -2.44 -7.54
C ALA A 75 -2.29 -2.70 -6.42
N MET A 76 -2.42 -3.95 -6.02
CA MET A 76 -3.16 -4.37 -4.83
C MET A 76 -2.15 -4.61 -3.70
N ILE A 77 -2.32 -3.89 -2.61
CA ILE A 77 -1.53 -4.06 -1.39
C ILE A 77 -2.44 -4.67 -0.32
N SER A 78 -1.94 -5.72 0.32
CA SER A 78 -2.59 -6.32 1.48
C SER A 78 -1.69 -6.23 2.70
N TRP A 79 -2.25 -5.91 3.85
CA TRP A 79 -1.56 -5.88 5.13
C TRP A 79 -2.33 -6.68 6.18
N GLN A 80 -1.67 -7.67 6.79
CA GLN A 80 -2.19 -8.41 7.93
C GLN A 80 -1.99 -7.59 9.20
N VAL A 81 -3.10 -7.17 9.82
CA VAL A 81 -3.07 -6.28 10.99
C VAL A 81 -2.41 -6.94 12.20
N ARG A 82 -2.65 -8.24 12.38
CA ARG A 82 -2.04 -9.03 13.43
C ARG A 82 -0.74 -9.62 12.90
N ARG A 83 0.35 -9.43 13.65
CA ARG A 83 1.65 -10.07 13.36
C ARG A 83 1.58 -11.57 13.58
N LEU A 84 2.59 -12.28 13.07
CA LEU A 84 2.72 -13.73 13.23
C LEU A 84 2.72 -14.21 14.69
N ASP A 85 3.24 -13.39 15.62
CA ASP A 85 3.26 -13.67 17.06
C ASP A 85 1.93 -13.38 17.77
N GLY A 86 0.92 -12.94 17.02
CA GLY A 86 -0.38 -12.59 17.55
C GLY A 86 -0.49 -11.15 18.06
N THR A 87 0.57 -10.34 18.01
CA THR A 87 0.51 -8.93 18.42
C THR A 87 -0.34 -8.09 17.48
N CYS A 88 -1.07 -7.14 18.06
CA CYS A 88 -1.89 -6.17 17.34
C CYS A 88 -1.68 -4.82 18.01
N GLU A 89 -1.35 -3.80 17.21
CA GLU A 89 -1.15 -2.43 17.64
C GLU A 89 -2.35 -1.60 17.17
N PRO A 90 -3.22 -1.13 18.08
CA PRO A 90 -4.36 -0.30 17.71
C PRO A 90 -3.89 1.14 17.42
N GLY A 91 -4.61 1.83 16.55
CA GLY A 91 -4.38 3.25 16.26
C GLY A 91 -4.65 3.61 14.80
N HIS A 92 -4.19 4.79 14.40
CA HIS A 92 -4.47 5.36 13.08
C HIS A 92 -3.38 4.95 12.08
N TYR A 93 -3.80 4.35 10.98
CA TYR A 93 -2.92 3.85 9.93
C TYR A 93 -3.27 4.43 8.57
N ARG A 94 -2.28 4.46 7.68
CA ARG A 94 -2.47 4.66 6.24
C ARG A 94 -1.45 3.82 5.47
N ILE A 95 -1.77 3.54 4.21
CA ILE A 95 -0.87 2.80 3.31
C ILE A 95 -0.45 3.73 2.18
N ARG A 96 0.86 3.77 1.94
CA ARG A 96 1.45 4.48 0.81
C ARG A 96 1.99 3.47 -0.20
N HIS A 97 1.84 3.77 -1.48
CA HIS A 97 2.37 3.00 -2.59
C HIS A 97 3.33 3.86 -3.41
N PHE A 98 4.42 3.28 -3.87
CA PHE A 98 5.42 3.93 -4.72
C PHE A 98 5.59 3.19 -6.04
N GLY A 99 5.82 3.94 -7.12
CA GLY A 99 6.12 3.37 -8.42
C GLY A 99 6.74 4.37 -9.37
N ALA A 100 7.07 3.91 -10.57
CA ALA A 100 7.61 4.76 -11.62
C ALA A 100 6.91 4.49 -12.96
N ALA A 101 6.28 5.53 -13.50
CA ALA A 101 5.60 5.49 -14.78
C ALA A 101 6.60 5.77 -15.92
N LYS A 102 6.37 5.15 -17.08
CA LYS A 102 7.13 5.43 -18.31
C LYS A 102 6.24 6.19 -19.29
N PRO A 103 6.46 7.50 -19.50
CA PRO A 103 5.72 8.27 -20.50
C PRO A 103 6.02 7.77 -21.92
N LEU A 104 5.03 7.81 -22.83
CA LEU A 104 5.15 7.28 -24.20
C LEU A 104 6.28 7.90 -25.03
N PHE A 105 6.63 9.17 -24.76
CA PHE A 105 7.57 9.95 -25.58
C PHE A 105 8.86 10.34 -24.84
N ARG A 106 9.05 9.87 -23.60
CA ARG A 106 10.21 10.22 -22.78
C ARG A 106 10.89 8.94 -22.28
N SER A 107 12.22 8.92 -22.30
CA SER A 107 13.02 7.79 -21.81
C SER A 107 13.14 7.79 -20.27
N THR A 108 12.97 8.94 -19.63
CA THR A 108 13.01 9.11 -18.19
C THR A 108 11.75 8.57 -17.52
N LEU A 109 11.93 7.77 -16.48
CA LEU A 109 10.85 7.32 -15.62
C LEU A 109 10.40 8.44 -14.68
N GLU A 110 9.09 8.56 -14.49
CA GLU A 110 8.49 9.55 -13.60
C GLU A 110 8.02 8.85 -12.32
N PRO A 111 8.68 9.09 -11.17
CA PRO A 111 8.27 8.50 -9.90
C PRO A 111 6.94 9.10 -9.46
N PHE A 112 6.11 8.28 -8.84
CA PHE A 112 4.85 8.70 -8.23
C PHE A 112 4.65 8.01 -6.89
N GLU A 113 3.79 8.61 -6.07
CA GLU A 113 3.26 8.00 -4.86
C GLU A 113 1.73 8.07 -4.84
N GLY A 114 1.12 7.07 -4.20
CA GLY A 114 -0.31 7.03 -3.90
C GLY A 114 -0.50 6.83 -2.41
N LEU A 115 -1.45 7.56 -1.82
CA LEU A 115 -1.75 7.47 -0.39
C LEU A 115 -3.20 7.05 -0.18
N SER A 116 -3.43 6.06 0.68
CA SER A 116 -4.78 5.69 1.09
C SER A 116 -5.39 6.78 1.98
N ARG A 117 -6.72 6.72 2.16
CA ARG A 117 -7.33 7.38 3.32
C ARG A 117 -6.75 6.79 4.61
N GLU A 118 -6.75 7.59 5.65
CA GLU A 118 -6.51 7.13 7.01
C GLU A 118 -7.62 6.18 7.48
N PHE A 119 -7.26 5.19 8.29
CA PHE A 119 -8.20 4.26 8.89
C PHE A 119 -7.76 3.85 10.30
N LEU A 120 -8.74 3.63 11.18
CA LEU A 120 -8.52 3.18 12.54
C LEU A 120 -8.44 1.66 12.61
N VAL A 121 -7.40 1.16 13.25
CA VAL A 121 -7.22 -0.25 13.62
C VAL A 121 -7.60 -0.45 15.08
N THR A 122 -8.42 -1.47 15.32
CA THR A 122 -8.83 -1.89 16.67
C THR A 122 -8.45 -3.34 16.90
N CYS A 123 -7.86 -3.65 18.06
CA CYS A 123 -7.53 -5.01 18.43
C CYS A 123 -8.67 -5.60 19.25
N GLY A 124 -9.54 -6.38 18.61
CA GLY A 124 -10.51 -7.22 19.31
C GLY A 124 -9.82 -8.45 19.92
N ASN A 125 -10.31 -8.89 21.08
CA ASN A 125 -10.01 -10.21 21.64
C ASN A 125 -10.68 -11.32 20.82
#